data_AF-A0A2D8ZPW4-F1
#
_entry.id   AF-A0A2D8ZPW4-F1
#
_cell.length_a   1.000
_cell.length_b   1.000
_cell.length_c   1.000
_cell.angle_alpha   90.00
_cell.angle_beta   90.00
_cell.angle_gamma   90.00
#
_symmetry.space_group_name_H-M   'P 1'
#
loop_
_entity.id
_entity.type
_entity.pdbx_description
1 polymer ?
#
loop_
_entity_poly.entity_id
_entity_poly.type
_entity_poly.pdbx_seq_one_letter_code
_entity_poly.pdbx_strand_id
1 'polypeptide(L)'
;MTMRVRSADDRRREIQENATRLGIDEAFISDLVERFYARVRAHPLLGLVFEQEIRDQWPSHLAKLKDFWSSVSMNTGRYSGKPFPAHMKLTGITPAHFNIWLALFRLTLEDLSDNPETVDYFMERANRIARSFQLGMFELGNGPGI
;
A
#
# COMPACT_ATOMS: atom_id res chain seq x y z
N MET A 1 -34.14 -16.82 12.58
CA MET A 1 -32.81 -16.22 12.81
C MET A 1 -32.52 -15.27 11.65
N THR A 2 -32.86 -13.99 11.77
CA THR A 2 -32.71 -13.03 10.66
C THR A 2 -31.25 -12.60 10.58
N MET A 3 -30.53 -13.09 9.57
CA MET A 3 -29.17 -12.66 9.30
C MET A 3 -29.23 -11.21 8.78
N ARG A 4 -28.98 -10.22 9.65
CA ARG A 4 -28.84 -8.83 9.22
C ARG A 4 -27.64 -8.74 8.28
N VAL A 5 -27.90 -8.46 7.01
CA VAL A 5 -26.85 -8.10 6.05
C VAL A 5 -26.24 -6.78 6.54
N ARG A 6 -24.94 -6.78 6.88
CA ARG A 6 -24.23 -5.56 7.27
C ARG A 6 -24.27 -4.54 6.12
N SER A 7 -24.69 -3.32 6.40
CA SER A 7 -24.70 -2.24 5.41
C SER A 7 -23.27 -1.79 5.06
N ALA A 8 -23.12 -1.01 3.99
CA ALA A 8 -21.82 -0.40 3.66
C ALA A 8 -21.35 0.58 4.75
N ASP A 9 -22.30 1.29 5.37
CA ASP A 9 -22.03 2.24 6.45
C ASP A 9 -21.57 1.54 7.72
N ASP A 10 -22.18 0.40 8.08
CA ASP A 10 -21.74 -0.42 9.21
C ASP A 10 -20.28 -0.87 9.04
N ARG A 11 -19.91 -1.33 7.84
CA ARG A 11 -18.53 -1.73 7.53
C ARG A 11 -17.57 -0.56 7.61
N ARG A 12 -17.95 0.62 7.10
CA ARG A 12 -17.10 1.83 7.16
C ARG A 12 -16.85 2.21 8.62
N ARG A 13 -17.91 2.23 9.43
CA ARG A 13 -17.81 2.57 10.85
C ARG A 13 -16.89 1.60 11.59
N GLU A 14 -17.04 0.29 11.39
CA GLU A 14 -16.20 -0.74 11.99
C GLU A 14 -14.71 -0.57 11.63
N ILE A 15 -14.41 -0.28 10.36
CA ILE A 15 -13.03 -0.01 9.92
C ILE A 15 -12.46 1.23 10.61
N GLN A 16 -13.25 2.29 10.72
CA GLN A 16 -12.80 3.57 11.27
C GLN A 16 -12.62 3.52 12.79
N GLU A 17 -13.50 2.79 13.50
CA GLU A 17 -13.34 2.49 14.92
C GLU A 17 -12.10 1.64 15.18
N ASN A 18 -11.86 0.61 14.36
CA ASN A 18 -10.65 -0.20 14.48
C ASN A 18 -9.38 0.61 14.17
N ALA A 19 -9.38 1.45 13.15
CA ALA A 19 -8.26 2.33 12.84
C ALA A 19 -7.95 3.28 14.00
N THR A 20 -8.98 3.88 14.61
CA THR A 20 -8.83 4.74 15.79
C THR A 20 -8.21 3.97 16.96
N ARG A 21 -8.69 2.75 17.24
CA ARG A 21 -8.13 1.87 18.29
C ARG A 21 -6.66 1.53 18.04
N LEU A 22 -6.26 1.41 16.78
CA LEU A 22 -4.88 1.14 16.37
C LEU A 22 -4.00 2.40 16.31
N GLY A 23 -4.52 3.58 16.65
CA GLY A 23 -3.78 4.84 16.58
C GLY A 23 -3.50 5.30 15.15
N ILE A 24 -4.31 4.86 14.18
CA ILE A 24 -4.17 5.24 12.77
C ILE A 24 -5.03 6.47 12.51
N ASP A 25 -4.37 7.58 12.19
CA ASP A 25 -5.00 8.82 11.73
C ASP A 25 -4.28 9.37 10.48
N GLU A 26 -4.72 10.54 9.99
CA GLU A 26 -4.14 11.17 8.81
C GLU A 26 -2.68 11.62 9.01
N ALA A 27 -2.29 11.96 10.25
CA ALA A 27 -0.90 12.32 10.56
C ALA A 27 0.01 11.09 10.49
N PHE A 28 -0.42 9.97 11.08
CA PHE A 28 0.24 8.68 10.97
C PHE A 28 0.40 8.26 9.51
N ILE A 29 -0.65 8.39 8.69
CA ILE A 29 -0.58 8.08 7.25
C ILE A 29 0.42 8.99 6.53
N SER A 30 0.44 10.28 6.84
CA SER A 30 1.41 11.20 6.24
C SER A 30 2.83 10.78 6.57
N ASP A 31 3.13 10.51 7.84
CA ASP A 31 4.47 10.10 8.28
C ASP A 31 4.89 8.75 7.71
N LEU A 32 3.95 7.78 7.66
CA LEU A 32 4.16 6.48 7.03
C LEU A 32 4.57 6.66 5.56
N VAL A 33 3.81 7.43 4.78
CA VAL A 33 4.09 7.64 3.35
C VAL A 33 5.43 8.36 3.16
N GLU A 34 5.68 9.46 3.87
CA GLU A 34 6.92 10.22 3.72
C GLU A 34 8.16 9.37 4.05
N ARG A 35 8.16 8.71 5.22
CA ARG A 35 9.32 7.90 5.66
C ARG A 35 9.51 6.67 4.80
N PHE A 36 8.42 6.00 4.42
CA PHE A 36 8.50 4.82 3.59
C PHE A 36 9.09 5.15 2.21
N TYR A 37 8.59 6.19 1.55
CA TYR A 37 9.07 6.54 0.22
C TYR A 37 10.44 7.19 0.22
N ALA A 38 10.86 7.83 1.32
CA ALA A 38 12.26 8.18 1.52
C ALA A 38 13.18 6.95 1.50
N ARG A 39 12.80 5.86 2.18
CA ARG A 39 13.53 4.57 2.15
C ARG A 39 13.50 3.93 0.76
N VAL A 40 12.35 3.92 0.09
CA VAL A 40 12.20 3.38 -1.28
C VAL A 40 13.14 4.10 -2.25
N ARG A 41 13.17 5.43 -2.21
CA ARG A 41 14.00 6.25 -3.09
C ARG A 41 15.50 6.06 -2.84
N ALA A 42 15.89 5.83 -1.59
CA ALA A 42 17.27 5.54 -1.22
C ALA A 42 17.72 4.11 -1.56
N HIS A 43 16.80 3.17 -1.77
CA HIS A 43 17.16 1.78 -2.05
C HIS A 43 17.67 1.63 -3.49
N PRO A 44 18.82 0.97 -3.75
CA PRO A 44 19.45 0.94 -5.07
C PRO A 44 18.60 0.29 -6.17
N LEU A 45 17.83 -0.76 -5.84
CA LEU A 45 16.95 -1.41 -6.82
C LEU A 45 15.61 -0.68 -7.02
N LEU A 46 14.87 -0.40 -5.94
CA LEU A 46 13.58 0.29 -6.04
C LEU A 46 13.73 1.75 -6.49
N GLY A 47 14.72 2.47 -5.99
CA GLY A 47 14.95 3.88 -6.32
C GLY A 47 15.06 4.11 -7.82
N LEU A 48 15.73 3.21 -8.55
CA LEU A 48 15.82 3.27 -10.01
C LEU A 48 14.46 3.14 -10.70
N VAL A 49 13.63 2.17 -10.26
CA VAL A 49 12.27 1.99 -10.80
C VAL A 49 11.43 3.24 -10.57
N PHE A 50 11.40 3.73 -9.34
CA PHE A 50 10.56 4.88 -8.99
C PHE A 50 11.05 6.18 -9.63
N GLU A 51 12.36 6.39 -9.77
CA GLU A 51 12.91 7.57 -10.44
C GLU A 51 12.57 7.58 -11.94
N GLN A 52 12.60 6.42 -12.62
CA GLN A 52 12.22 6.32 -14.02
C GLN A 52 10.75 6.71 -14.27
N GLU A 53 9.86 6.31 -13.37
CA GLU A 53 8.41 6.45 -13.50
C GLU A 53 7.86 7.77 -12.96
N ILE A 54 8.41 8.29 -11.85
CA ILE A 54 7.89 9.48 -11.16
C ILE A 54 8.67 10.74 -11.51
N ARG A 55 10.00 10.64 -11.63
CA ARG A 55 10.90 11.77 -11.93
C ARG A 55 10.67 12.96 -10.98
N ASP A 56 10.27 14.12 -11.49
CA ASP A 56 10.04 15.37 -10.75
C ASP A 56 8.65 15.44 -10.08
N GLN A 57 7.78 14.44 -10.29
CA GLN A 57 6.39 14.46 -9.81
C GLN A 57 6.21 13.88 -8.39
N TRP A 58 7.28 13.77 -7.60
CA TRP A 58 7.26 13.21 -6.24
C TRP A 58 6.19 13.84 -5.33
N PRO A 59 6.05 15.17 -5.22
CA PRO A 59 5.04 15.76 -4.33
C PRO A 59 3.61 15.31 -4.66
N SER A 60 3.27 15.27 -5.95
CA SER A 60 1.96 14.81 -6.43
C SER A 60 1.76 13.31 -6.17
N HIS A 61 2.80 12.50 -6.40
CA HIS A 61 2.77 11.08 -6.14
C HIS A 61 2.55 10.77 -4.65
N LEU A 62 3.27 11.44 -3.76
CA LEU A 62 3.14 11.27 -2.32
C LEU A 62 1.75 11.68 -1.81
N ALA A 63 1.19 12.79 -2.31
CA ALA A 63 -0.17 13.20 -1.97
C ALA A 63 -1.19 12.10 -2.35
N LYS A 64 -1.09 11.56 -3.57
CA LYS A 64 -1.95 10.45 -4.03
C LYS A 64 -1.80 9.19 -3.17
N LEU A 65 -0.59 8.90 -2.70
CA LEU A 65 -0.32 7.74 -1.84
C LEU A 65 -0.86 7.92 -0.42
N LYS A 66 -0.88 9.15 0.11
CA LYS A 66 -1.55 9.46 1.39
C LYS A 66 -3.04 9.19 1.27
N ASP A 67 -3.69 9.65 0.20
CA ASP A 67 -5.10 9.35 -0.05
C ASP A 67 -5.36 7.85 -0.21
N PHE A 68 -4.46 7.15 -0.92
CA PHE A 68 -4.53 5.71 -1.12
C PHE A 68 -4.48 4.96 0.22
N TRP A 69 -3.45 5.20 1.03
CA TRP A 69 -3.30 4.52 2.32
C TRP A 69 -4.35 4.93 3.33
N SER A 70 -4.82 6.18 3.32
CA SER A 70 -5.99 6.62 4.11
C SER A 70 -7.24 5.83 3.70
N SER A 71 -7.48 5.64 2.41
CA SER A 71 -8.63 4.86 1.93
C SER A 71 -8.51 3.36 2.26
N VAL A 72 -7.30 2.79 2.16
CA VAL A 72 -7.04 1.37 2.44
C VAL A 72 -7.15 1.04 3.94
N SER A 73 -6.68 1.95 4.80
CA SER A 73 -6.60 1.71 6.26
C SER A 73 -7.83 2.18 7.02
N MET A 74 -8.48 3.26 6.57
CA MET A 74 -9.58 3.90 7.29
C MET A 74 -10.88 3.98 6.49
N ASN A 75 -10.90 3.52 5.23
CA ASN A 75 -12.07 3.58 4.34
C ASN A 75 -12.62 5.00 4.12
N THR A 76 -11.72 6.00 4.05
CA THR A 76 -12.09 7.41 3.86
C THR A 76 -12.65 7.73 2.48
N GLY A 77 -12.36 6.90 1.47
CA GLY A 77 -12.83 7.08 0.09
C GLY A 77 -12.15 8.24 -0.67
N ARG A 78 -11.05 8.79 -0.14
CA ARG A 78 -10.30 9.89 -0.80
C ARG A 78 -9.61 9.47 -2.09
N TYR A 79 -9.23 8.19 -2.19
CA TYR A 79 -8.57 7.65 -3.37
C TYR A 79 -9.57 6.99 -4.32
N SER A 80 -9.67 7.54 -5.53
CA SER A 80 -10.51 7.03 -6.61
C SER A 80 -9.72 6.41 -7.77
N GLY A 81 -8.39 6.33 -7.63
CA GLY A 81 -7.50 5.82 -8.67
C GLY A 81 -7.56 4.29 -8.83
N LYS A 82 -6.95 3.80 -9.91
CA LYS A 82 -6.83 2.35 -10.19
C LYS A 82 -5.36 1.96 -10.12
N PRO A 83 -4.87 1.40 -9.00
CA PRO A 83 -3.45 1.13 -8.83
C PRO A 83 -3.02 -0.07 -9.69
N PHE A 84 -3.85 -1.10 -9.82
CA PHE A 84 -3.51 -2.32 -10.59
C PHE A 84 -3.10 -2.02 -12.04
N PRO A 85 -3.90 -1.31 -12.88
CA PRO A 85 -3.50 -1.02 -14.26
C PRO A 85 -2.28 -0.10 -14.37
N ALA A 86 -1.99 0.72 -13.36
CA ALA A 86 -0.79 1.55 -13.36
C ALA A 86 0.47 0.69 -13.19
N HIS A 87 0.42 -0.32 -12.31
CA HIS A 87 1.55 -1.21 -12.07
C HIS A 87 1.75 -2.21 -13.21
N MET A 88 0.69 -2.71 -13.86
CA MET A 88 0.83 -3.66 -14.99
C MET A 88 1.58 -3.10 -16.21
N LYS A 89 1.75 -1.78 -16.31
CA LYS A 89 2.50 -1.12 -17.39
C LYS A 89 4.01 -1.11 -17.14
N LEU A 90 4.43 -1.38 -15.91
CA LEU A 90 5.84 -1.37 -15.53
C LEU A 90 6.57 -2.54 -16.17
N THR A 91 7.79 -2.29 -16.66
CA THR A 91 8.68 -3.31 -17.21
C THR A 91 9.89 -3.50 -16.29
N GLY A 92 10.53 -4.67 -16.36
CA GLY A 92 11.71 -4.97 -15.53
C GLY A 92 11.43 -5.22 -14.05
N ILE A 93 10.16 -5.24 -13.62
CA ILE A 93 9.77 -5.60 -12.26
C ILE A 93 9.90 -7.10 -12.08
N THR A 94 10.43 -7.50 -10.92
CA THR A 94 10.60 -8.91 -10.53
C THR A 94 10.01 -9.16 -9.14
N PRO A 95 9.76 -10.42 -8.75
CA PRO A 95 9.31 -10.75 -7.39
C PRO A 95 10.22 -10.18 -6.28
N ALA A 96 11.53 -10.06 -6.53
CA ALA A 96 12.47 -9.47 -5.58
C ALA A 96 12.14 -8.00 -5.25
N HIS A 97 11.64 -7.22 -6.21
CA HIS A 97 11.23 -5.83 -5.97
C HIS A 97 10.07 -5.77 -4.97
N PHE A 98 9.09 -6.66 -5.08
CA PHE A 98 7.98 -6.74 -4.13
C PHE A 98 8.45 -7.12 -2.73
N ASN A 99 9.35 -8.09 -2.62
CA ASN A 99 9.91 -8.49 -1.32
C ASN A 99 10.63 -7.33 -0.62
N ILE A 100 11.45 -6.58 -1.36
CA ILE A 100 12.15 -5.40 -0.83
C ILE A 100 11.14 -4.33 -0.41
N TRP A 101 10.15 -4.04 -1.26
CA TRP A 101 9.13 -3.03 -0.99
C TRP A 101 8.36 -3.37 0.30
N LEU A 102 7.94 -4.64 0.46
CA LEU A 102 7.23 -5.12 1.66
C LEU A 102 8.11 -5.08 2.91
N ALA A 103 9.40 -5.43 2.79
CA ALA A 103 10.34 -5.38 3.90
C ALA A 103 10.57 -3.93 4.38
N LEU A 104 10.78 -2.99 3.46
CA LEU A 104 10.91 -1.57 3.79
C LEU A 104 9.62 -1.00 4.38
N PHE A 105 8.46 -1.45 3.90
CA PHE A 105 7.17 -1.02 4.43
C PHE A 105 6.97 -1.50 5.88
N ARG A 106 7.27 -2.78 6.15
CA ARG A 106 7.25 -3.36 7.50
C ARG A 106 8.18 -2.61 8.45
N LEU A 107 9.44 -2.41 8.04
CA LEU A 107 10.42 -1.65 8.83
C LEU A 107 9.92 -0.23 9.15
N THR A 108 9.28 0.43 8.18
CA THR A 108 8.72 1.77 8.39
C THR A 108 7.61 1.77 9.44
N LEU A 109 6.74 0.77 9.42
CA LEU A 109 5.66 0.63 10.38
C LEU A 109 6.19 0.33 11.79
N GLU A 110 7.17 -0.56 11.89
CA GLU A 110 7.84 -0.90 13.17
C GLU A 110 8.54 0.32 13.78
N ASP A 111 9.11 1.22 12.96
CA ASP A 111 9.72 2.46 13.42
C ASP A 111 8.69 3.56 13.79
N LEU A 112 7.43 3.41 13.41
CA LEU A 112 6.36 4.42 13.62
C LEU A 112 5.36 4.04 14.71
N SER A 113 5.24 2.76 15.03
CA SER A 113 4.24 2.26 15.97
C SER A 113 4.82 1.14 16.81
N ASP A 114 4.85 1.34 18.13
CA ASP A 114 5.17 0.29 19.10
C ASP A 114 4.06 -0.78 19.22
N ASN A 115 2.88 -0.53 18.64
CA ASN A 115 1.78 -1.48 18.61
C ASN A 115 1.93 -2.49 17.45
N PRO A 116 2.18 -3.79 17.72
CA PRO A 116 2.32 -4.81 16.69
C PRO A 116 1.04 -5.00 15.86
N GLU A 117 -0.14 -4.80 16.46
CA GLU A 117 -1.41 -4.94 15.73
C GLU A 117 -1.53 -3.91 14.61
N THR A 118 -0.96 -2.72 14.78
CA THR A 118 -0.92 -1.69 13.74
C THR A 118 -0.06 -2.14 12.56
N VAL A 119 1.12 -2.73 12.85
CA VAL A 119 2.01 -3.29 11.82
C VAL A 119 1.29 -4.39 11.05
N ASP A 120 0.69 -5.36 11.76
CA ASP A 120 -0.03 -6.48 11.16
C ASP A 120 -1.22 -6.02 10.31
N TYR A 121 -1.97 -5.02 10.78
CA TYR A 121 -3.10 -4.43 10.08
C TYR A 121 -2.72 -3.89 8.70
N PHE A 122 -1.61 -3.17 8.61
CA PHE A 122 -1.08 -2.67 7.34
C PHE A 122 -0.45 -3.76 6.49
N MET A 123 0.33 -4.66 7.10
CA MET A 123 1.02 -5.73 6.39
C MET A 123 0.05 -6.72 5.75
N GLU A 124 -1.06 -7.05 6.39
CA GLU A 124 -2.11 -7.87 5.79
C GLU A 124 -2.63 -7.26 4.48
N ARG A 125 -2.92 -5.96 4.50
CA ARG A 125 -3.43 -5.21 3.33
C ARG A 125 -2.37 -5.10 2.24
N ALA A 126 -1.15 -4.71 2.61
CA ALA A 126 -0.02 -4.58 1.70
C ALA A 126 0.29 -5.92 0.99
N ASN A 127 0.30 -7.03 1.73
CA ASN A 127 0.52 -8.36 1.16
C ASN A 127 -0.59 -8.77 0.19
N ARG A 128 -1.87 -8.49 0.52
CA ARG A 128 -3.00 -8.76 -0.39
C ARG A 128 -2.87 -7.98 -1.71
N ILE A 129 -2.51 -6.69 -1.63
CA ILE A 129 -2.28 -5.83 -2.80
C ILE A 129 -1.09 -6.35 -3.62
N ALA A 130 0.06 -6.59 -2.97
CA ALA A 130 1.26 -7.09 -3.62
C ALA A 130 1.02 -8.44 -4.30
N ARG A 131 0.32 -9.37 -3.64
CA ARG A 131 -0.08 -10.65 -4.24
C ARG A 131 -0.93 -10.44 -5.48
N SER A 132 -1.94 -9.57 -5.43
CA SER A 132 -2.79 -9.28 -6.59
C SER A 132 -1.97 -8.75 -7.77
N PHE A 133 -0.97 -7.90 -7.53
CA PHE A 133 -0.12 -7.36 -8.59
C PHE A 133 0.81 -8.42 -9.16
N GLN A 134 1.43 -9.23 -8.30
CA GLN A 134 2.30 -10.32 -8.73
C GLN A 134 1.57 -11.37 -9.57
N LEU A 135 0.34 -11.74 -9.19
CA LEU A 135 -0.51 -12.62 -10.00
C LEU A 135 -0.74 -12.05 -11.41
N GLY A 136 -1.07 -10.76 -11.48
CA GLY A 136 -1.29 -10.07 -12.76
C GLY A 136 -0.04 -9.99 -13.62
N MET A 137 1.12 -9.70 -13.02
CA MET A 137 2.39 -9.50 -13.73
C MET A 137 3.06 -10.80 -14.18
N PHE A 138 3.01 -11.85 -13.34
CA PHE A 138 3.88 -13.01 -13.49
C PHE A 138 3.16 -14.31 -13.79
N GLU A 139 1.87 -14.43 -13.45
CA GLU A 139 1.11 -15.67 -13.62
C GLU A 139 0.06 -15.58 -14.72
N LEU A 140 -0.57 -14.41 -14.90
CA LEU A 140 -1.64 -14.20 -15.89
C LEU A 140 -1.18 -13.46 -17.15
N GLY A 141 -0.08 -12.71 -17.08
CA GLY A 141 0.57 -12.09 -18.23
C GLY A 141 1.62 -13.02 -18.81
N ASN A 142 1.29 -13.78 -19.87
CA ASN A 142 2.18 -14.57 -20.73
C ASN A 142 3.66 -14.57 -20.32
N GLY A 143 4.07 -15.52 -19.47
CA GLY A 143 5.47 -15.89 -19.36
C GLY A 143 5.97 -16.46 -20.70
N PRO A 144 7.25 -16.29 -21.08
CA PRO A 144 7.82 -17.16 -22.08
C PRO A 144 7.73 -18.59 -21.55
N GLY A 145 7.28 -19.51 -22.40
CA GLY A 145 7.31 -20.94 -22.11
C GLY A 145 8.69 -21.36 -21.64
N ILE A 146 8.70 -22.37 -20.76
CA ILE A 146 9.88 -23.19 -20.50
C ILE A 146 10.48 -23.65 -21.83
#